data_AF-X1IK07-F1
#
_entry.id   AF-X1IK07-F1
#
_cell.length_a   1.000
_cell.length_b   1.000
_cell.length_c   1.000
_cell.angle_alpha   90.00
_cell.angle_beta   90.00
_cell.angle_gamma   90.00
#
_symmetry.space_group_name_H-M   'P 1'
#
loop_
_entity.id
_entity.type
_entity.pdbx_description
1 polymer ?
#
loop_
_entity_poly.entity_id
_entity_poly.type
_entity_poly.pdbx_seq_one_letter_code
_entity_poly.pdbx_strand_id
1 'polypeptide(L)'
;PYTSYDANVNNDIVNKILDAGYLAIPLELAPLGSIDISKQMPKMYWIQGQKKLAAIELLNKNKNLFGIDITYFACGPDAQINQQMRCRTQKPFLTVEMDEHTGDAGIDTRLQAFFNTVKSYLGIEAKQISKVFSVKLKGLNKIKGKNILLIPPMSKHNNAFSAVLNAYKIRSRVLEVSPDETMERARSCTCGLVCTPYLHTTEAMLNFIQKPGFDQEKFAFFQATTDCGPCRLGQYASLESLLFQKKGID
;
A
#
# COMPACT_ATOMS: atom_id res chain seq x y z
N PRO A 1 -6.68 17.49 -2.20
CA PRO A 1 -7.66 18.52 -2.59
C PRO A 1 -7.16 19.94 -2.29
N TYR A 2 -6.99 20.37 -1.03
CA TYR A 2 -6.58 21.76 -0.75
C TYR A 2 -5.13 22.06 -1.16
N THR A 3 -4.31 21.02 -1.32
CA THR A 3 -2.88 21.10 -1.54
C THR A 3 -2.50 21.34 -3.00
N SER A 4 -3.26 20.82 -3.95
CA SER A 4 -2.96 20.94 -5.40
C SER A 4 -3.27 22.31 -6.00
N TYR A 5 -3.98 23.18 -5.28
CA TYR A 5 -4.45 24.47 -5.82
C TYR A 5 -3.75 25.69 -5.21
N ASP A 6 -2.96 25.51 -4.14
CA ASP A 6 -2.17 26.58 -3.54
C ASP A 6 -0.69 26.40 -3.89
N ALA A 7 -0.19 27.31 -4.72
CA ALA A 7 1.19 27.30 -5.20
C ALA A 7 2.22 27.40 -4.06
N ASN A 8 1.88 28.06 -2.94
CA ASN A 8 2.77 28.15 -1.79
C ASN A 8 2.86 26.83 -1.02
N VAL A 9 1.80 26.02 -1.07
CA VAL A 9 1.67 24.77 -0.30
C VAL A 9 2.14 23.55 -1.10
N ASN A 10 2.21 23.65 -2.43
CA ASN A 10 2.71 22.60 -3.32
C ASN A 10 3.97 22.96 -4.10
N ASN A 11 4.58 24.11 -3.81
CA ASN A 11 5.81 24.56 -4.46
C ASN A 11 5.62 24.77 -5.98
N ASP A 12 4.48 25.35 -6.34
CA ASP A 12 4.04 25.65 -7.70
C ASP A 12 4.17 24.49 -8.71
N ILE A 13 4.00 23.25 -8.22
CA ILE A 13 4.27 22.03 -8.99
C ILE A 13 3.44 21.94 -10.27
N VAL A 14 2.24 22.53 -10.28
CA VAL A 14 1.35 22.54 -11.44
C VAL A 14 1.97 23.34 -12.59
N ASN A 15 2.45 24.56 -12.33
CA ASN A 15 3.10 25.38 -13.35
C ASN A 15 4.40 24.72 -13.81
N LYS A 16 5.19 24.13 -12.91
CA LYS A 16 6.40 23.38 -13.26
C LYS A 16 6.14 22.22 -14.23
N ILE A 17 5.00 21.54 -14.09
CA ILE A 17 4.58 20.48 -15.03
C ILE A 17 4.20 21.08 -16.40
N LEU A 18 3.47 22.20 -16.41
CA LEU A 18 3.08 22.91 -17.63
C LEU A 18 4.29 23.46 -18.39
N ASP A 19 5.24 24.08 -17.69
CA ASP A 19 6.48 24.62 -18.24
C ASP A 19 7.37 23.51 -18.85
N ALA A 20 7.31 22.30 -18.29
CA ALA A 20 7.97 21.13 -18.85
C ALA A 20 7.26 20.58 -20.12
N GLY A 21 6.15 21.18 -20.55
CA GLY A 21 5.39 20.82 -21.75
C GLY A 21 4.37 19.69 -21.55
N TYR A 22 3.97 19.42 -20.30
CA TYR A 22 3.00 18.37 -19.97
C TYR A 22 1.69 18.95 -19.44
N LEU A 23 0.57 18.34 -19.81
CA LEU A 23 -0.73 18.72 -19.25
C LEU A 23 -0.91 18.15 -17.84
N ALA A 24 -1.01 19.04 -16.85
CA ALA A 24 -1.39 18.68 -15.49
C ALA A 24 -2.91 18.52 -15.38
N ILE A 25 -3.40 17.32 -15.04
CA ILE A 25 -4.82 17.04 -14.82
C ILE A 25 -5.04 16.82 -13.31
N PRO A 26 -5.72 17.73 -12.60
CA PRO A 26 -6.08 17.53 -11.20
C PRO A 26 -6.91 16.26 -11.00
N LEU A 27 -6.72 15.59 -9.87
CA LEU A 27 -7.42 14.34 -9.53
C LEU A 27 -8.94 14.52 -9.54
N GLU A 28 -9.41 15.69 -9.14
CA GLU A 28 -10.82 16.08 -9.07
C GLU A 28 -11.47 16.23 -10.45
N LEU A 29 -10.68 16.47 -11.50
CA LEU A 29 -11.14 16.57 -12.88
C LEU A 29 -10.97 15.25 -13.66
N ALA A 30 -10.31 14.26 -13.06
CA ALA A 30 -10.17 12.95 -13.67
C ALA A 30 -11.53 12.22 -13.69
N PRO A 31 -11.86 11.48 -14.77
CA PRO A 31 -13.13 10.76 -14.91
C PRO A 31 -13.13 9.47 -14.05
N LEU A 32 -13.16 9.62 -12.73
CA LEU A 32 -13.06 8.51 -11.77
C LEU A 32 -14.41 7.86 -11.43
N GLY A 33 -15.53 8.55 -11.68
CA GLY A 33 -16.85 8.14 -11.20
C GLY A 33 -17.34 6.77 -11.70
N SER A 34 -16.80 6.29 -12.81
CA SER A 34 -17.13 4.96 -13.39
C SER A 34 -16.21 3.84 -12.90
N ILE A 35 -15.18 4.14 -12.11
CA ILE A 35 -14.18 3.17 -11.67
C ILE A 35 -14.53 2.66 -10.26
N ASP A 36 -15.11 1.47 -10.20
CA ASP A 36 -15.36 0.76 -8.95
C ASP A 36 -14.11 -0.02 -8.50
N ILE A 37 -13.52 0.40 -7.39
CA ILE A 37 -12.39 -0.29 -6.75
C ILE A 37 -12.78 -1.16 -5.55
N SER A 38 -14.07 -1.20 -5.17
CA SER A 38 -14.54 -1.80 -3.91
C SER A 38 -14.25 -3.30 -3.84
N LYS A 39 -14.25 -3.97 -4.99
CA LYS A 39 -13.92 -5.41 -5.10
C LYS A 39 -12.42 -5.66 -4.96
N GLN A 40 -11.57 -4.82 -5.53
CA GLN A 40 -10.11 -4.95 -5.49
C GLN A 40 -9.53 -4.45 -4.16
N MET A 41 -10.20 -3.49 -3.53
CA MET A 41 -9.84 -2.88 -2.26
C MET A 41 -11.10 -2.78 -1.37
N PRO A 42 -11.53 -3.91 -0.78
CA PRO A 42 -12.53 -3.85 0.26
C PRO A 42 -11.95 -3.07 1.45
N LYS A 43 -12.81 -2.33 2.15
CA LYS A 43 -12.49 -1.59 3.37
C LYS A 43 -11.53 -0.40 3.23
N MET A 44 -11.32 0.15 2.03
CA MET A 44 -10.76 1.51 1.92
C MET A 44 -11.80 2.55 2.33
N TYR A 45 -11.87 2.86 3.62
CA TYR A 45 -12.86 3.81 4.15
C TYR A 45 -12.45 5.28 3.94
N TRP A 46 -11.19 5.57 3.59
CA TRP A 46 -10.77 6.94 3.23
C TRP A 46 -11.20 7.27 1.80
N ILE A 47 -12.08 8.26 1.65
CA ILE A 47 -12.53 8.74 0.34
C ILE A 47 -11.36 9.18 -0.57
N GLN A 48 -10.33 9.79 0.01
CA GLN A 48 -9.13 10.17 -0.73
C GLN A 48 -8.33 8.96 -1.18
N GLY A 49 -8.24 7.92 -0.35
CA GLY A 49 -7.66 6.64 -0.73
C GLY A 49 -8.43 6.00 -1.88
N GLN A 50 -9.77 6.05 -1.84
CA GLN A 50 -10.60 5.52 -2.92
C GLN A 50 -10.33 6.25 -4.25
N LYS A 51 -10.34 7.59 -4.24
CA LYS A 51 -10.04 8.40 -5.43
C LYS A 51 -8.63 8.16 -5.97
N LYS A 52 -7.62 8.16 -5.11
CA LYS A 52 -6.21 7.90 -5.47
C LYS A 52 -6.05 6.52 -6.12
N LEU A 53 -6.65 5.48 -5.55
CA LEU A 53 -6.58 4.12 -6.12
C LEU A 53 -7.37 3.98 -7.42
N ALA A 54 -8.54 4.61 -7.54
CA ALA A 54 -9.28 4.67 -8.80
C ALA A 54 -8.47 5.38 -9.90
N ALA A 55 -7.73 6.42 -9.54
CA ALA A 55 -6.82 7.10 -10.46
C ALA A 55 -5.65 6.20 -10.89
N ILE A 56 -5.13 5.33 -10.02
CA ILE A 56 -4.13 4.32 -10.42
C ILE A 56 -4.72 3.34 -11.45
N GLU A 57 -5.98 2.92 -11.29
CA GLU A 57 -6.65 2.05 -12.29
C GLU A 57 -6.86 2.77 -13.63
N LEU A 58 -7.28 4.05 -13.60
CA LEU A 58 -7.39 4.89 -14.79
C LEU A 58 -6.03 5.03 -15.48
N LEU A 59 -5.01 5.38 -14.70
CA LEU A 59 -3.64 5.53 -15.14
C LEU A 59 -3.16 4.24 -15.79
N ASN A 60 -3.26 3.09 -15.13
CA ASN A 60 -2.80 1.81 -15.67
C ASN A 60 -3.45 1.46 -17.03
N LYS A 61 -4.71 1.85 -17.28
CA LYS A 61 -5.40 1.60 -18.56
C LYS A 61 -5.02 2.52 -19.71
N ASN A 62 -4.36 3.65 -19.44
CA ASN A 62 -4.09 4.70 -20.43
C ASN A 62 -2.59 4.83 -20.69
N LYS A 63 -2.09 4.47 -21.88
CA LYS A 63 -0.64 4.47 -22.20
C LYS A 63 0.04 5.83 -21.95
N ASN A 64 -0.65 6.94 -22.22
CA ASN A 64 -0.08 8.29 -22.18
C ASN A 64 -0.38 9.06 -20.88
N LEU A 65 -1.00 8.42 -19.88
CA LEU A 65 -1.35 9.07 -18.61
C LEU A 65 -0.37 8.65 -17.51
N PHE A 66 0.32 9.58 -16.88
CA PHE A 66 1.25 9.30 -15.77
C PHE A 66 0.81 10.04 -14.51
N GLY A 67 1.29 9.60 -13.35
CA GLY A 67 0.80 10.08 -12.06
C GLY A 67 1.90 10.69 -11.22
N ILE A 68 1.57 11.83 -10.61
CA ILE A 68 2.36 12.50 -9.59
C ILE A 68 1.42 12.63 -8.37
N ASP A 69 1.77 11.95 -7.28
CA ASP A 69 1.09 12.09 -6.00
C ASP A 69 1.85 13.05 -5.10
N ILE A 70 1.11 13.99 -4.51
CA ILE A 70 1.63 14.95 -3.54
C ILE A 70 1.16 14.46 -2.17
N THR A 71 2.12 14.14 -1.31
CA THR A 71 1.90 13.73 0.08
C THR A 71 2.63 14.69 1.01
N TYR A 72 2.28 14.69 2.29
CA TYR A 72 2.92 15.53 3.30
C TYR A 72 3.64 14.69 4.33
N PHE A 73 4.71 15.26 4.89
CA PHE A 73 5.45 14.66 5.99
C PHE A 73 4.50 14.22 7.11
N ALA A 74 4.75 13.02 7.63
CA ALA A 74 3.97 12.39 8.70
C ALA A 74 2.46 12.21 8.43
N CYS A 75 1.98 12.34 7.17
CA CYS A 75 0.58 12.08 6.84
C CYS A 75 0.22 10.60 7.03
N GLY A 76 -0.61 10.32 8.03
CA GLY A 76 -0.88 8.96 8.43
C GLY A 76 -1.66 8.09 7.44
N PRO A 77 -2.81 8.56 6.95
CA PRO A 77 -3.55 7.87 5.89
C PRO A 77 -2.73 7.70 4.62
N ASP A 78 -2.03 8.76 4.17
CA ASP A 78 -1.23 8.69 2.94
C ASP A 78 -0.07 7.69 3.06
N ALA A 79 0.56 7.56 4.23
CA ALA A 79 1.58 6.51 4.44
C ALA A 79 1.07 5.09 4.17
N GLN A 80 -0.24 4.84 4.26
CA GLN A 80 -0.86 3.55 3.89
C GLN A 80 -1.35 3.55 2.44
N ILE A 81 -1.98 4.63 1.98
CA ILE A 81 -2.48 4.75 0.61
C ILE A 81 -1.31 4.69 -0.40
N ASN A 82 -0.19 5.35 -0.11
CA ASN A 82 1.00 5.40 -0.96
C ASN A 82 1.60 4.02 -1.16
N GLN A 83 1.60 3.17 -0.14
CA GLN A 83 2.00 1.76 -0.27
C GLN A 83 1.08 1.04 -1.25
N GLN A 84 -0.23 1.22 -1.12
CA GLN A 84 -1.22 0.59 -1.99
C GLN A 84 -1.09 1.06 -3.44
N MET A 85 -0.83 2.35 -3.67
CA MET A 85 -0.57 2.90 -4.99
C MET A 85 0.71 2.33 -5.58
N ARG A 86 1.81 2.30 -4.82
CA ARG A 86 3.10 1.76 -5.25
C ARG A 86 3.02 0.27 -5.59
N CYS A 87 2.21 -0.51 -4.87
CA CYS A 87 1.99 -1.92 -5.19
C CYS A 87 1.17 -2.13 -6.47
N ARG A 88 0.32 -1.17 -6.86
CA ARG A 88 -0.61 -1.30 -8.00
C ARG A 88 -0.16 -0.62 -9.27
N THR A 89 0.70 0.39 -9.17
CA THR A 89 1.11 1.17 -10.33
C THR A 89 2.06 0.34 -11.20
N GLN A 90 1.75 0.25 -12.49
CA GLN A 90 2.47 -0.60 -13.46
C GLN A 90 3.37 0.19 -14.41
N LYS A 91 3.51 1.50 -14.18
CA LYS A 91 4.24 2.45 -15.01
C LYS A 91 4.96 3.46 -14.13
N PRO A 92 5.83 4.33 -14.67
CA PRO A 92 6.40 5.43 -13.91
C PRO A 92 5.33 6.24 -13.15
N PHE A 93 5.57 6.40 -11.86
CA PHE A 93 4.73 7.16 -10.94
C PHE A 93 5.62 7.83 -9.92
N LEU A 94 5.38 9.12 -9.67
CA LEU A 94 6.15 9.91 -8.74
C LEU A 94 5.32 10.17 -7.48
N THR A 95 5.92 9.98 -6.31
CA THR A 95 5.38 10.50 -5.06
C THR A 95 6.33 11.60 -4.58
N VAL A 96 5.80 12.81 -4.41
CA VAL A 96 6.52 13.95 -3.86
C VAL A 96 6.00 14.19 -2.45
N GLU A 97 6.87 13.96 -1.47
CA GLU A 97 6.61 14.34 -0.09
C GLU A 97 7.00 15.81 0.11
N MET A 98 6.03 16.60 0.56
CA MET A 98 6.17 18.01 0.91
C MET A 98 6.38 18.12 2.43
N ASP A 99 7.35 18.94 2.80
CA ASP A 99 7.69 19.34 4.17
C ASP A 99 7.88 20.86 4.21
N GLU A 100 7.62 21.51 5.34
CA GLU A 100 7.74 22.97 5.54
C GLU A 100 9.15 23.48 5.20
N HIS A 101 10.16 22.62 5.32
CA HIS A 101 11.56 22.92 4.98
C HIS A 101 11.97 22.48 3.57
N THR A 102 11.05 22.01 2.73
CA THR A 102 11.38 21.52 1.38
C THR A 102 11.71 22.69 0.46
N GLY A 103 12.99 22.80 0.06
CA GLY A 103 13.41 23.78 -0.93
C GLY A 103 13.03 23.39 -2.37
N ASP A 104 12.72 24.39 -3.19
CA ASP A 104 12.23 24.27 -4.58
C ASP A 104 13.13 23.39 -5.47
N ALA A 105 14.45 23.51 -5.32
CA ALA A 105 15.43 22.80 -6.15
C ALA A 105 15.30 21.27 -6.06
N GLY A 106 14.88 20.75 -4.89
CA GLY A 106 14.68 19.32 -4.70
C GLY A 106 13.48 18.77 -5.48
N ILE A 107 12.42 19.56 -5.61
CA ILE A 107 11.21 19.20 -6.35
C ILE A 107 11.49 19.25 -7.85
N ASP A 108 12.16 20.29 -8.33
CA ASP A 108 12.49 20.45 -9.75
C ASP A 108 13.33 19.28 -10.27
N THR A 109 14.35 18.90 -9.52
CA THR A 109 15.23 17.76 -9.87
C THR A 109 14.44 16.45 -9.93
N ARG A 110 13.51 16.23 -8.99
CA ARG A 110 12.66 15.03 -8.96
C ARG A 110 11.68 15.00 -10.14
N LEU A 111 11.09 16.14 -10.50
CA LEU A 111 10.22 16.27 -11.67
C LEU A 111 10.99 16.01 -12.97
N GLN A 112 12.16 16.62 -13.13
CA GLN A 112 13.01 16.40 -14.30
C GLN A 112 13.41 14.92 -14.45
N ALA A 113 13.84 14.28 -13.36
CA ALA A 113 14.15 12.85 -13.36
C ALA A 113 12.93 11.99 -13.70
N PHE A 114 11.74 12.36 -13.21
CA PHE A 114 10.49 11.69 -13.52
C PHE A 114 10.13 11.80 -15.00
N PHE A 115 10.17 13.00 -15.59
CA PHE A 115 9.88 13.21 -17.00
C PHE A 115 10.86 12.46 -17.92
N ASN A 116 12.15 12.43 -17.56
CA ASN A 116 13.13 11.61 -18.28
C ASN A 116 12.80 10.12 -18.20
N THR A 117 12.37 9.63 -17.03
CA THR A 117 11.91 8.24 -16.85
C THR A 117 10.68 7.95 -17.72
N VAL A 118 9.72 8.87 -17.78
CA VAL A 118 8.52 8.75 -18.62
C VAL A 118 8.88 8.69 -20.11
N LYS A 119 9.77 9.57 -20.60
CA LYS A 119 10.25 9.56 -21.99
C LYS A 119 10.90 8.22 -22.35
N SER A 120 11.81 7.73 -21.50
CA SER A 120 12.46 6.43 -21.69
C SER A 120 11.45 5.28 -21.67
N TYR A 121 10.49 5.30 -20.76
CA TYR A 121 9.44 4.29 -20.67
C TYR A 121 8.56 4.26 -21.94
N LEU A 122 8.22 5.41 -22.52
CA LEU A 122 7.44 5.48 -23.75
C LEU A 122 8.22 5.03 -24.99
N GLY A 123 9.55 5.19 -24.99
CA GLY A 123 10.44 4.74 -26.07
C GLY A 123 10.69 3.22 -26.07
N ILE A 124 10.51 2.57 -24.92
CA ILE A 124 10.54 1.11 -24.81
C ILE A 124 9.11 0.60 -25.04
N GLU A 125 8.87 -0.22 -26.05
CA GLU A 125 7.58 -0.92 -26.23
C GLU A 125 7.38 -2.02 -25.16
N ALA A 126 7.41 -1.63 -23.89
CA ALA A 126 7.25 -2.54 -22.77
C ALA A 126 5.82 -3.11 -22.82
N LYS A 127 5.72 -4.43 -23.02
CA LYS A 127 4.46 -5.15 -22.84
C LYS A 127 3.97 -4.91 -21.40
N GLN A 128 2.83 -4.26 -21.28
CA GLN A 128 2.21 -3.99 -20.01
C GLN A 128 1.68 -5.31 -19.44
N ILE A 129 2.42 -5.90 -18.48
CA ILE A 129 1.93 -7.07 -17.75
C ILE A 129 0.97 -6.54 -16.68
N SER A 130 -0.33 -6.70 -16.92
CA SER A 130 -1.36 -6.31 -15.97
C SER A 130 -1.36 -7.25 -14.76
N LYS A 131 -0.47 -7.03 -13.79
CA LYS A 131 -0.63 -7.62 -12.46
C LYS A 131 -1.63 -6.79 -11.68
N VAL A 132 -2.90 -7.21 -11.72
CA VAL A 132 -3.95 -6.64 -10.88
C VAL A 132 -3.85 -7.26 -9.50
N PHE A 133 -3.25 -6.54 -8.55
CA PHE A 133 -3.23 -6.97 -7.16
C PHE A 133 -4.56 -6.61 -6.47
N SER A 134 -5.35 -7.62 -6.19
CA SER A 134 -6.60 -7.51 -5.44
C SER A 134 -6.38 -7.99 -4.02
N VAL A 135 -6.92 -7.28 -3.04
CA VAL A 135 -6.82 -7.69 -1.63
C VAL A 135 -7.59 -8.99 -1.43
N LYS A 136 -6.91 -10.01 -0.89
CA LYS A 136 -7.48 -11.34 -0.65
C LYS A 136 -7.71 -11.56 0.84
N LEU A 137 -8.90 -11.19 1.31
CA LEU A 137 -9.32 -11.49 2.69
C LEU A 137 -10.18 -12.77 2.71
N LYS A 138 -9.80 -13.71 3.57
CA LYS A 138 -10.51 -14.98 3.75
C LYS A 138 -11.38 -14.90 5.01
N GLY A 139 -12.67 -15.18 4.87
CA GLY A 139 -13.58 -15.30 6.02
C GLY A 139 -13.28 -16.56 6.84
N LEU A 140 -13.60 -16.52 8.14
CA LEU A 140 -13.26 -17.58 9.09
C LEU A 140 -13.77 -18.97 8.67
N ASN A 141 -14.94 -19.04 8.05
CA ASN A 141 -15.53 -20.30 7.56
C ASN A 141 -14.66 -21.01 6.50
N LYS A 142 -13.86 -20.27 5.73
CA LYS A 142 -12.95 -20.85 4.73
C LYS A 142 -11.68 -21.42 5.36
N ILE A 143 -11.32 -20.95 6.57
CA ILE A 143 -10.10 -21.30 7.30
C ILE A 143 -10.35 -22.47 8.26
N LYS A 144 -11.53 -22.51 8.90
CA LYS A 144 -11.89 -23.50 9.92
C LYS A 144 -11.71 -24.93 9.40
N GLY A 145 -10.92 -25.73 10.13
CA GLY A 145 -10.61 -27.13 9.79
C GLY A 145 -9.54 -27.33 8.71
N LYS A 146 -9.20 -26.30 7.91
CA LYS A 146 -8.24 -26.39 6.80
C LYS A 146 -6.86 -25.88 7.19
N ASN A 147 -6.79 -24.66 7.70
CA ASN A 147 -5.52 -23.98 7.97
C ASN A 147 -5.23 -23.89 9.47
N ILE A 148 -3.97 -23.61 9.80
CA ILE A 148 -3.54 -23.14 11.11
C ILE A 148 -3.45 -21.61 11.03
N LEU A 149 -4.23 -20.93 11.87
CA LEU A 149 -4.28 -19.47 11.92
C LEU A 149 -3.11 -18.92 12.74
N LEU A 150 -2.32 -18.05 12.13
CA LEU A 150 -1.14 -17.42 12.73
C LEU A 150 -1.47 -16.00 13.14
N ILE A 151 -1.39 -15.72 14.44
CA ILE A 151 -1.72 -14.42 15.01
C ILE A 151 -0.44 -13.63 15.23
N PRO A 152 -0.31 -12.38 14.75
CA PRO A 152 0.90 -11.58 14.96
C PRO A 152 1.14 -11.32 16.46
N PRO A 153 2.40 -11.15 16.88
CA PRO A 153 2.77 -11.00 18.29
C PRO A 153 2.55 -9.56 18.78
N MET A 154 1.32 -9.05 18.65
CA MET A 154 0.99 -7.66 19.04
C MET A 154 0.90 -7.49 20.56
N SER A 155 0.45 -8.51 21.27
CA SER A 155 0.29 -8.47 22.73
C SER A 155 0.30 -9.89 23.31
N LYS A 156 0.73 -10.02 24.58
CA LYS A 156 0.64 -11.29 25.32
C LYS A 156 -0.80 -11.82 25.43
N HIS A 157 -1.79 -10.92 25.38
CA HIS A 157 -3.21 -11.27 25.34
C HIS A 157 -3.60 -12.12 24.12
N ASN A 158 -2.81 -12.08 23.03
CA ASN A 158 -3.05 -12.90 21.85
C ASN A 158 -2.92 -14.41 22.15
N ASN A 159 -2.20 -14.80 23.21
CA ASN A 159 -2.17 -16.20 23.65
C ASN A 159 -3.52 -16.65 24.20
N ALA A 160 -4.19 -15.80 24.99
CA ALA A 160 -5.54 -16.07 25.46
C ALA A 160 -6.52 -16.13 24.28
N PHE A 161 -6.42 -15.19 23.34
CA PHE A 161 -7.22 -15.20 22.11
C PHE A 161 -7.02 -16.50 21.30
N SER A 162 -5.77 -16.94 21.13
CA SER A 162 -5.44 -18.20 20.47
C SER A 162 -5.99 -19.42 21.22
N ALA A 163 -5.90 -19.44 22.55
CA ALA A 163 -6.45 -20.52 23.37
C ALA A 163 -7.97 -20.64 23.20
N VAL A 164 -8.69 -19.51 23.18
CA VAL A 164 -10.14 -19.47 22.91
C VAL A 164 -10.45 -20.04 21.52
N LEU A 165 -9.75 -19.61 20.47
CA LEU A 165 -9.96 -20.14 19.11
C LEU A 165 -9.75 -21.66 19.05
N ASN A 166 -8.71 -22.18 19.70
CA ASN A 166 -8.45 -23.61 19.77
C ASN A 166 -9.57 -24.38 20.49
N ALA A 167 -10.14 -23.83 21.57
CA ALA A 167 -11.30 -24.41 22.26
C ALA A 167 -12.52 -24.54 21.33
N TYR A 168 -12.69 -23.59 20.39
CA TYR A 168 -13.73 -23.63 19.34
C TYR A 168 -13.32 -24.41 18.08
N LYS A 169 -12.27 -25.25 18.17
CA LYS A 169 -11.75 -26.09 17.07
C LYS A 169 -11.22 -25.28 15.88
N ILE A 170 -10.77 -24.05 16.11
CA ILE A 170 -10.05 -23.24 15.13
C ILE A 170 -8.57 -23.29 15.50
N ARG A 171 -7.81 -24.14 14.80
CA ARG A 171 -6.37 -24.31 15.03
C ARG A 171 -5.68 -22.96 14.88
N SER A 172 -5.06 -22.48 15.96
CA SER A 172 -4.35 -21.20 15.93
C SER A 172 -3.12 -21.22 16.83
N ARG A 173 -2.16 -20.32 16.53
CA ARG A 173 -1.04 -20.00 17.42
C ARG A 173 -0.57 -18.57 17.20
N VAL A 174 0.05 -18.00 18.23
CA VAL A 174 0.72 -16.70 18.13
C VAL A 174 2.10 -16.89 17.51
N LEU A 175 2.47 -16.00 16.60
CA LEU A 175 3.81 -15.95 16.03
C LEU A 175 4.83 -15.52 17.09
N GLU A 176 6.07 -15.90 16.89
CA GLU A 176 7.19 -15.36 17.67
C GLU A 176 7.52 -13.95 17.20
N VAL A 177 8.01 -13.11 18.12
CA VAL A 177 8.61 -11.82 17.76
C VAL A 177 9.85 -12.10 16.92
N SER A 178 10.03 -11.34 15.84
CA SER A 178 11.24 -11.44 15.02
C SER A 178 12.46 -11.06 15.86
N PRO A 179 13.58 -11.80 15.77
CA PRO A 179 14.82 -11.43 16.45
C PRO A 179 15.48 -10.18 15.84
N ASP A 180 15.07 -9.79 14.63
CA ASP A 180 15.53 -8.57 13.99
C ASP A 180 14.75 -7.35 14.51
N GLU A 181 15.37 -6.60 15.43
CA GLU A 181 14.81 -5.37 16.01
C GLU A 181 14.71 -4.22 14.99
N THR A 182 15.52 -4.25 13.93
CA THR A 182 15.53 -3.21 12.90
C THR A 182 14.39 -3.38 11.91
N MET A 183 13.83 -4.59 11.80
CA MET A 183 12.75 -4.96 10.90
C MET A 183 13.12 -4.77 9.42
N GLU A 184 14.33 -5.17 9.03
CA GLU A 184 14.86 -4.96 7.67
C GLU A 184 13.96 -5.60 6.60
N ARG A 185 13.39 -6.77 6.87
CA ARG A 185 12.52 -7.43 5.87
C ARG A 185 11.24 -6.65 5.66
N ALA A 186 10.59 -6.17 6.71
CA ALA A 186 9.42 -5.29 6.59
C ALA A 186 9.77 -3.94 5.96
N ARG A 187 10.89 -3.32 6.35
CA ARG A 187 11.34 -2.02 5.81
C ARG A 187 11.68 -2.10 4.32
N SER A 188 12.37 -3.14 3.89
CA SER A 188 12.77 -3.31 2.48
C SER A 188 11.58 -3.46 1.51
N CYS A 189 10.40 -3.82 2.00
CA CYS A 189 9.19 -3.97 1.19
C CYS A 189 8.12 -2.89 1.44
N THR A 190 8.41 -1.91 2.29
CA THR A 190 7.52 -0.79 2.60
C THR A 190 8.16 0.53 2.18
N CYS A 191 7.36 1.52 1.75
CA CYS A 191 7.80 2.89 1.45
C CYS A 191 7.20 3.96 2.39
N GLY A 192 8.02 4.94 2.81
CA GLY A 192 7.56 6.05 3.63
C GLY A 192 7.31 5.69 5.10
N LEU A 193 6.76 6.65 5.86
CA LEU A 193 6.61 6.58 7.31
C LEU A 193 5.37 5.79 7.75
N VAL A 194 5.43 4.47 7.59
CA VAL A 194 4.44 3.56 8.15
C VAL A 194 4.54 3.48 9.67
N CYS A 195 3.47 3.02 10.30
CA CYS A 195 3.39 2.89 11.75
C CYS A 195 4.23 1.69 12.23
N THR A 196 4.95 1.86 13.34
CA THR A 196 5.83 0.82 13.91
C THR A 196 5.11 -0.51 14.16
N PRO A 197 3.84 -0.56 14.66
CA PRO A 197 3.12 -1.82 14.80
C PRO A 197 2.95 -2.58 13.48
N TYR A 198 2.70 -1.89 12.36
CA TYR A 198 2.60 -2.51 11.04
C TYR A 198 3.90 -3.19 10.63
N LEU A 199 5.04 -2.53 10.89
CA LEU A 199 6.35 -3.12 10.62
C LEU A 199 6.56 -4.38 11.48
N HIS A 200 6.23 -4.35 12.77
CA HIS A 200 6.40 -5.53 13.64
C HIS A 200 5.52 -6.70 13.23
N THR A 201 4.24 -6.46 12.88
CA THR A 201 3.36 -7.54 12.43
C THR A 201 3.82 -8.12 11.09
N THR A 202 4.16 -7.25 10.13
CA THR A 202 4.66 -7.66 8.82
C THR A 202 5.98 -8.42 8.94
N GLU A 203 6.88 -7.95 9.79
CA GLU A 203 8.18 -8.57 10.05
C GLU A 203 8.02 -9.98 10.65
N ALA A 204 7.15 -10.14 11.64
CA ALA A 204 6.88 -11.45 12.24
C ALA A 204 6.30 -12.44 11.21
N MET A 205 5.40 -11.98 10.33
CA MET A 205 4.85 -12.81 9.25
C MET A 205 5.92 -13.18 8.21
N LEU A 206 6.73 -12.22 7.78
CA LEU A 206 7.83 -12.45 6.81
C LEU A 206 8.91 -13.38 7.37
N ASN A 207 9.28 -13.20 8.64
CA ASN A 207 10.21 -14.08 9.33
C ASN A 207 9.65 -15.52 9.39
N PHE A 208 8.35 -15.68 9.68
CA PHE A 208 7.71 -16.98 9.70
C PHE A 208 7.70 -17.67 8.33
N ILE A 209 7.46 -16.93 7.25
CA ILE A 209 7.46 -17.43 5.87
C ILE A 209 8.83 -18.04 5.50
N GLN A 210 9.92 -17.55 6.08
CA GLN A 210 11.27 -18.07 5.79
C GLN A 210 11.63 -19.35 6.56
N LYS A 211 10.84 -19.74 7.58
CA LYS A 211 11.15 -20.93 8.38
C LYS A 211 10.93 -22.21 7.56
N PRO A 212 11.80 -23.24 7.73
CA PRO A 212 11.61 -24.53 7.10
C PRO A 212 10.25 -25.13 7.52
N GLY A 213 9.50 -25.64 6.54
CA GLY A 213 8.15 -26.19 6.78
C GLY A 213 7.01 -25.17 6.65
N PHE A 214 7.28 -23.92 6.25
CA PHE A 214 6.22 -23.03 5.77
C PHE A 214 5.55 -23.61 4.52
N ASP A 215 4.22 -23.61 4.54
CA ASP A 215 3.38 -24.10 3.45
C ASP A 215 2.14 -23.20 3.37
N GLN A 216 2.00 -22.49 2.24
CA GLN A 216 0.91 -21.54 1.99
C GLN A 216 -0.48 -22.19 2.02
N GLU A 217 -0.60 -23.49 1.77
CA GLU A 217 -1.89 -24.18 1.84
C GLU A 217 -2.25 -24.60 3.26
N LYS A 218 -1.27 -24.70 4.16
CA LYS A 218 -1.46 -25.11 5.56
C LYS A 218 -1.65 -23.94 6.51
N PHE A 219 -1.07 -22.78 6.23
CA PHE A 219 -1.09 -21.62 7.14
C PHE A 219 -1.93 -20.47 6.59
N ALA A 220 -2.55 -19.72 7.50
CA ALA A 220 -3.22 -18.46 7.18
C ALA A 220 -2.83 -17.41 8.22
N PHE A 221 -2.55 -16.18 7.80
CA PHE A 221 -2.28 -15.09 8.73
C PHE A 221 -3.57 -14.41 9.16
N PHE A 222 -3.70 -14.18 10.47
CA PHE A 222 -4.70 -13.32 11.04
C PHE A 222 -4.17 -11.90 11.13
N GLN A 223 -5.00 -10.91 10.83
CA GLN A 223 -4.70 -9.51 11.11
C GLN A 223 -5.98 -8.83 11.58
N ALA A 224 -5.87 -7.98 12.60
CA ALA A 224 -6.98 -7.19 13.07
C ALA A 224 -7.40 -6.20 11.98
N THR A 225 -8.70 -5.98 11.85
CA THR A 225 -9.28 -5.02 10.91
C THR A 225 -10.34 -4.21 11.65
N THR A 226 -10.62 -3.01 11.18
CA THR A 226 -11.67 -2.14 11.69
C THR A 226 -12.69 -1.93 10.59
N ASP A 227 -13.97 -2.18 10.86
CA ASP A 227 -15.03 -1.98 9.86
C ASP A 227 -15.38 -0.51 9.64
N CYS A 228 -15.13 0.34 10.63
CA CYS A 228 -15.23 1.79 10.53
C CYS A 228 -14.22 2.48 11.45
N GLY A 229 -13.63 3.58 11.00
CA GLY A 229 -12.73 4.42 11.79
C GLY A 229 -11.42 4.77 11.06
N PRO A 230 -10.85 5.97 11.27
CA PRO A 230 -9.70 6.47 10.52
C PRO A 230 -8.37 5.76 10.86
N CYS A 231 -8.42 4.65 11.62
CA CYS A 231 -7.24 4.00 12.18
C CYS A 231 -6.48 3.19 11.13
N ARG A 232 -5.18 3.46 10.97
CA ARG A 232 -4.29 2.77 10.03
C ARG A 232 -4.33 1.24 10.17
N LEU A 233 -4.57 0.72 11.38
CA LEU A 233 -4.74 -0.72 11.65
C LEU A 233 -5.75 -1.39 10.71
N GLY A 234 -6.85 -0.70 10.38
CA GLY A 234 -7.86 -1.21 9.46
C GLY A 234 -7.34 -1.56 8.07
N GLN A 235 -6.19 -1.02 7.66
CA GLN A 235 -5.56 -1.26 6.36
C GLN A 235 -4.43 -2.29 6.39
N TYR A 236 -4.00 -2.78 7.55
CA TYR A 236 -2.84 -3.67 7.65
C TYR A 236 -3.04 -4.95 6.86
N ALA A 237 -4.20 -5.61 7.05
CA ALA A 237 -4.52 -6.86 6.36
C ALA A 237 -4.52 -6.69 4.83
N SER A 238 -5.06 -5.56 4.35
CA SER A 238 -5.07 -5.22 2.93
C SER A 238 -3.66 -5.02 2.39
N LEU A 239 -2.78 -4.33 3.13
CA LEU A 239 -1.41 -4.09 2.73
C LEU A 239 -0.55 -5.36 2.75
N GLU A 240 -0.60 -6.12 3.84
CA GLU A 240 0.10 -7.40 4.01
C GLU A 240 -0.30 -8.37 2.89
N SER A 241 -1.60 -8.45 2.55
CA SER A 241 -2.10 -9.27 1.43
C SER A 241 -1.46 -8.89 0.08
N LEU A 242 -1.33 -7.59 -0.23
CA LEU A 242 -0.73 -7.14 -1.48
C LEU A 242 0.78 -7.38 -1.51
N LEU A 243 1.43 -7.19 -0.36
CA LEU A 243 2.85 -7.42 -0.18
C LEU A 243 3.22 -8.89 -0.36
N PHE A 244 2.41 -9.80 0.21
CA PHE A 244 2.57 -11.24 0.02
C PHE A 244 2.35 -11.66 -1.43
N GLN A 245 1.32 -11.13 -2.10
CA GLN A 245 1.10 -11.41 -3.52
C GLN A 245 2.27 -10.95 -4.40
N LYS A 246 2.89 -9.80 -4.09
CA LYS A 246 4.10 -9.33 -4.78
C LYS A 246 5.29 -10.27 -4.60
N LYS A 247 5.34 -11.00 -3.47
CA LYS A 247 6.31 -12.06 -3.18
C LYS A 247 5.88 -13.44 -3.69
N GLY A 248 4.73 -13.56 -4.37
CA GLY A 248 4.23 -14.83 -4.91
C GLY A 248 3.49 -15.71 -3.90
N ILE A 249 3.00 -15.14 -2.80
CA ILE A 249 2.30 -15.84 -1.71
C ILE A 249 0.83 -15.42 -1.71
N ASP A 250 -0.09 -16.39 -1.57
CA ASP A 250 -1.55 -16.19 -1.64
C ASP A 250 -2.30 -16.13 -0.30
#